data_AF-A0A520YXW8-F1
#
_entry.id   AF-A0A520YXW8-F1
#
_cell.length_a   1.000
_cell.length_b   1.000
_cell.length_c   1.000
_cell.angle_alpha   90.00
_cell.angle_beta   90.00
_cell.angle_gamma   90.00
#
_symmetry.space_group_name_H-M   'P 1'
#
loop_
_entity.id
_entity.type
_entity.pdbx_description
1 polymer ?
#
loop_
_entity_poly.entity_id
_entity_poly.type
_entity_poly.pdbx_seq_one_letter_code
_entity_poly.pdbx_strand_id
1 'polypeptide(L)'
;MECIKSYEYFARLIQDAFDDCLWHMSRKQGKTNIKELAGLEAVNRAHKNVPDAFSKARNQLHLYNYESEFINGFGDLLVNGNCDTWVEQLLDHHFTVQKKKPPFGKNPWIDQYDDNTYCVRPLYRRDEPVRMDDSYVHPYRVNAVWSFLRDLKRIRNE
;
A
#
# COMPACT_ATOMS: atom_id res chain seq x y z
N MET A 1 3.98 19.33 -9.82
CA MET A 1 2.77 18.60 -9.38
C MET A 1 2.75 17.16 -9.89
N GLU A 2 3.22 16.91 -11.11
CA GLU A 2 3.28 15.57 -11.72
C GLU A 2 4.10 14.53 -10.93
N CYS A 3 5.18 14.95 -10.26
CA CYS A 3 5.93 14.06 -9.36
C CYS A 3 5.07 13.53 -8.21
N ILE A 4 4.35 14.41 -7.50
CA ILE A 4 3.44 14.01 -6.41
C ILE A 4 2.34 13.10 -6.94
N LYS A 5 1.69 13.47 -8.05
CA LYS A 5 0.63 12.65 -8.66
C LYS A 5 1.12 11.25 -9.03
N SER A 6 2.30 11.17 -9.64
CA SER A 6 2.89 9.90 -10.08
C SER A 6 3.23 9.00 -8.88
N TYR A 7 3.80 9.59 -7.82
CA TYR A 7 4.07 8.88 -6.57
C TYR A 7 2.78 8.43 -5.86
N GLU A 8 1.79 9.31 -5.73
CA GLU A 8 0.51 8.99 -5.07
C GLU A 8 -0.29 7.93 -5.83
N TYR A 9 -0.27 7.95 -7.17
CA TYR A 9 -0.88 6.88 -7.97
C TYR A 9 -0.21 5.52 -7.71
N PHE A 10 1.12 5.48 -7.69
CA PHE A 10 1.87 4.27 -7.32
C PHE A 10 1.53 3.79 -5.90
N ALA A 11 1.55 4.71 -4.92
CA ALA A 11 1.23 4.41 -3.54
C ALA A 11 -0.19 3.86 -3.39
N ARG A 12 -1.16 4.46 -4.11
CA ARG A 12 -2.57 4.04 -4.11
C ARG A 12 -2.73 2.60 -4.57
N LEU A 13 -2.07 2.20 -5.66
CA LEU A 13 -2.13 0.81 -6.15
C LEU A 13 -1.69 -0.20 -5.10
N ILE A 14 -0.55 0.04 -4.44
CA ILE A 14 -0.01 -0.87 -3.43
C ILE A 14 -0.83 -0.85 -2.15
N GLN A 15 -1.25 0.34 -1.71
CA GLN A 15 -2.10 0.51 -0.53
C GLN A 15 -3.42 -0.22 -0.70
N ASP A 16 -4.07 -0.06 -1.85
CA ASP A 16 -5.35 -0.69 -2.14
C ASP A 16 -5.20 -2.22 -2.21
N ALA A 17 -4.18 -2.74 -2.90
CA ALA A 17 -3.93 -4.18 -2.93
C ALA A 17 -3.72 -4.76 -1.53
N PHE A 18 -2.96 -4.07 -0.68
CA PHE A 18 -2.72 -4.52 0.69
C PHE A 18 -3.96 -4.42 1.57
N ASP A 19 -4.72 -3.32 1.50
CA ASP A 19 -5.95 -3.16 2.26
C ASP A 19 -7.04 -4.15 1.82
N ASP A 20 -7.12 -4.51 0.53
CA ASP A 20 -8.02 -5.54 0.02
C ASP A 20 -7.67 -6.92 0.60
N CYS A 21 -6.38 -7.26 0.68
CA CYS A 21 -5.91 -8.45 1.38
C CYS A 21 -6.34 -8.44 2.87
N LEU A 22 -6.13 -7.33 3.57
CA LEU A 22 -6.52 -7.19 4.98
C LEU A 22 -8.03 -7.33 5.16
N TRP A 23 -8.83 -6.68 4.31
CA TRP A 23 -10.28 -6.75 4.37
C TRP A 23 -10.81 -8.15 4.08
N HIS A 24 -10.28 -8.81 3.05
CA HIS A 24 -10.61 -10.20 2.75
C HIS A 24 -10.30 -11.13 3.93
N MET A 25 -9.11 -11.03 4.52
CA MET A 25 -8.73 -11.79 5.72
C MET A 25 -9.58 -11.45 6.95
N SER A 26 -10.08 -10.20 7.06
CA SER A 26 -10.90 -9.77 8.20
C SER A 26 -12.29 -10.40 8.19
N ARG A 27 -12.84 -10.60 6.99
CA ARG A 27 -14.17 -11.19 6.79
C ARG A 27 -14.16 -12.71 6.89
N LYS A 28 -13.02 -13.35 6.64
CA LYS A 28 -12.89 -14.80 6.68
C LYS A 28 -12.66 -15.26 8.12
N GLN A 29 -13.48 -16.20 8.60
CA GLN A 29 -13.21 -16.91 9.86
C GLN A 29 -12.20 -18.03 9.60
N GLY A 30 -10.94 -17.67 9.36
CA GLY A 30 -9.87 -18.65 9.17
C GLY A 30 -8.72 -18.15 8.32
N LYS A 31 -7.86 -19.10 7.95
CA LYS A 31 -6.67 -18.93 7.13
C LYS A 31 -7.02 -18.64 5.66
N THR A 32 -6.27 -17.74 5.04
CA THR A 32 -6.37 -17.40 3.61
C THR A 32 -5.08 -17.80 2.90
N ASN A 33 -5.17 -18.45 1.74
CA ASN A 33 -4.00 -18.79 0.92
C ASN A 33 -3.71 -17.72 -0.15
N ILE A 34 -2.51 -17.78 -0.73
CA ILE A 34 -2.05 -16.85 -1.77
C ILE A 34 -2.95 -16.79 -2.99
N LYS A 35 -3.49 -17.92 -3.45
CA LYS A 35 -4.36 -17.94 -4.64
C LYS A 35 -5.65 -17.15 -4.42
N GLU A 36 -6.20 -17.20 -3.21
CA GLU A 36 -7.35 -16.39 -2.85
C GLU A 36 -7.01 -14.89 -2.89
N LEU A 37 -5.86 -14.50 -2.33
CA LEU A 37 -5.42 -13.10 -2.33
C LEU A 37 -5.06 -12.60 -3.74
N ALA A 38 -4.41 -13.42 -4.55
CA ALA A 38 -4.09 -13.12 -5.95
C ALA A 38 -5.35 -12.99 -6.82
N GLY A 39 -6.48 -13.58 -6.40
CA GLY A 39 -7.77 -13.44 -7.07
C GLY A 39 -8.49 -12.12 -6.79
N LEU A 40 -8.00 -11.30 -5.85
CA LEU A 40 -8.65 -10.04 -5.46
C LEU A 40 -8.51 -8.97 -6.55
N GLU A 41 -9.52 -8.11 -6.66
CA GLU A 41 -9.59 -7.12 -7.74
C GLU A 41 -8.48 -6.08 -7.62
N ALA A 42 -8.27 -5.52 -6.41
CA ALA A 42 -7.23 -4.52 -6.19
C ALA A 42 -5.83 -5.10 -6.38
N VAL A 43 -5.62 -6.36 -5.99
CA VAL A 43 -4.35 -7.08 -6.17
C VAL A 43 -4.04 -7.30 -7.65
N ASN A 44 -5.02 -7.77 -8.43
CA ASN A 44 -4.86 -7.92 -9.88
C ASN A 44 -4.61 -6.58 -10.58
N ARG A 45 -5.33 -5.52 -10.16
CA ARG A 45 -5.12 -4.16 -10.67
C ARG A 45 -3.70 -3.69 -10.36
N ALA A 46 -3.22 -3.85 -9.15
CA ALA A 46 -1.88 -3.43 -8.75
C ALA A 46 -0.80 -4.22 -9.50
N HIS A 47 -0.87 -5.54 -9.55
CA HIS A 47 0.09 -6.39 -10.29
C HIS A 47 0.27 -5.92 -11.75
N LYS A 48 -0.83 -5.58 -12.44
CA LYS A 48 -0.78 -5.10 -13.83
C LYS A 48 -0.19 -3.69 -13.99
N ASN A 49 -0.42 -2.81 -13.02
CA ASN A 49 -0.15 -1.37 -13.18
C ASN A 49 1.09 -0.88 -12.44
N VAL A 50 1.53 -1.57 -11.39
CA VAL A 50 2.68 -1.20 -10.56
C VAL A 50 3.97 -1.05 -11.36
N PRO A 51 4.32 -1.91 -12.33
CA PRO A 51 5.56 -1.73 -13.09
C PRO A 51 5.65 -0.39 -13.84
N ASP A 52 4.57 0.00 -14.52
CA ASP A 52 4.50 1.29 -15.24
C ASP A 52 4.42 2.47 -14.26
N ALA A 53 3.58 2.36 -13.22
CA ALA A 53 3.44 3.39 -12.20
C ALA A 53 4.76 3.66 -11.45
N PHE A 54 5.50 2.60 -11.11
CA PHE A 54 6.81 2.70 -10.50
C PHE A 54 7.80 3.41 -11.42
N SER A 55 7.87 3.03 -12.70
CA SER A 55 8.77 3.66 -13.67
C SER A 55 8.48 5.16 -13.80
N LYS A 56 7.20 5.53 -13.92
CA LYS A 56 6.76 6.93 -13.96
C LYS A 56 7.13 7.70 -12.69
N ALA A 57 6.80 7.15 -11.52
CA ALA A 57 7.13 7.77 -10.23
C ALA A 57 8.64 7.95 -10.07
N ARG A 58 9.43 6.91 -10.36
CA ARG A 58 10.89 6.95 -10.33
C ARG A 58 11.47 8.05 -11.21
N ASN A 59 11.04 8.14 -12.47
CA ASN A 59 11.52 9.15 -13.40
C ASN A 59 11.21 10.58 -12.92
N GLN A 60 10.03 10.78 -12.31
CA GLN A 60 9.68 12.07 -11.74
C GLN A 60 10.49 12.39 -10.48
N LEU A 61 10.73 11.40 -9.60
CA LEU A 61 11.52 11.56 -8.38
C LEU A 61 13.01 11.77 -8.66
N HIS A 62 13.52 11.20 -9.76
CA HIS A 62 14.89 11.44 -10.24
C HIS A 62 15.17 12.94 -10.45
N LEU A 63 14.21 13.70 -10.99
CA LEU A 63 14.34 15.15 -11.20
C LEU A 63 14.57 15.94 -9.89
N TYR A 64 14.30 15.32 -8.75
CA TYR A 64 14.45 15.89 -7.41
C TYR A 64 15.45 15.13 -6.54
N ASN A 65 16.25 14.22 -7.12
CA ASN A 65 17.22 13.38 -6.43
C ASN A 65 16.65 12.46 -5.33
N TYR A 66 15.40 12.00 -5.49
CA TYR A 66 14.74 11.05 -4.56
C TYR A 66 14.58 9.63 -5.14
N GLU A 67 15.15 9.37 -6.32
CA GLU A 67 15.07 8.06 -6.99
C GLU A 67 15.62 6.93 -6.10
N SER A 68 16.78 7.12 -5.50
CA SER A 68 17.48 6.06 -4.76
C SER A 68 16.70 5.63 -3.53
N GLU A 69 16.12 6.57 -2.78
CA GLU A 69 15.25 6.30 -1.64
C GLU A 69 13.99 5.55 -2.08
N PHE A 70 13.41 5.93 -3.22
CA PHE A 70 12.23 5.26 -3.77
C PHE A 70 12.52 3.81 -4.18
N ILE A 71 13.63 3.56 -4.88
CA ILE A 71 14.06 2.20 -5.25
C ILE A 71 14.39 1.37 -4.00
N ASN A 72 15.14 1.93 -3.05
CA ASN A 72 15.45 1.25 -1.80
C ASN A 72 14.19 0.96 -0.98
N GLY A 73 13.18 1.82 -1.11
CA GLY A 73 11.89 1.68 -0.46
C GLY A 73 11.05 0.56 -1.06
N PHE A 74 10.91 0.51 -2.39
CA PHE A 74 9.86 -0.29 -3.05
C PHE A 74 10.32 -1.14 -4.24
N GLY A 75 11.62 -1.18 -4.55
CA GLY A 75 12.14 -1.90 -5.71
C GLY A 75 11.90 -3.40 -5.67
N ASP A 76 11.65 -3.95 -4.48
CA ASP A 76 11.26 -5.34 -4.25
C ASP A 76 9.87 -5.67 -4.82
N LEU A 77 9.00 -4.68 -5.06
CA LEU A 77 7.67 -4.89 -5.63
C LEU A 77 7.66 -4.99 -7.18
N LEU A 78 8.82 -4.94 -7.82
CA LEU A 78 8.99 -5.06 -9.29
C LEU A 78 9.25 -6.49 -9.77
N VAL A 79 8.94 -7.50 -8.97
CA VAL A 79 9.20 -8.89 -9.33
C VAL A 79 8.45 -9.26 -10.62
N ASN A 80 9.21 -9.81 -11.58
CA ASN A 80 8.65 -10.42 -12.77
C ASN A 80 8.03 -11.77 -12.38
N GLY A 81 6.71 -11.92 -12.56
CA GLY A 81 6.01 -13.13 -12.18
C GLY A 81 4.51 -13.04 -12.41
N ASN A 82 3.81 -14.11 -12.03
CA ASN A 82 2.35 -14.12 -11.97
C ASN A 82 1.85 -13.35 -10.73
N CYS A 83 0.52 -13.18 -10.64
CA CYS A 83 -0.09 -12.42 -9.56
C CYS A 83 0.13 -13.09 -8.18
N ASP A 84 0.17 -14.43 -8.12
CA ASP A 84 0.47 -15.22 -6.92
C ASP A 84 1.82 -14.83 -6.31
N THR A 85 2.90 -14.86 -7.11
CA THR A 85 4.23 -14.46 -6.64
C THR A 85 4.27 -12.98 -6.27
N TRP A 86 3.54 -12.13 -6.99
CA TRP A 86 3.52 -10.71 -6.70
C TRP A 86 2.83 -10.40 -5.37
N VAL A 87 1.73 -11.09 -5.03
CA VAL A 87 1.07 -10.89 -3.74
C VAL A 87 1.89 -11.45 -2.58
N GLU A 88 2.60 -12.57 -2.76
CA GLU A 88 3.60 -13.03 -1.76
C GLU A 88 4.62 -11.93 -1.48
N GLN A 89 5.18 -11.33 -2.54
CA GLN A 89 6.14 -10.25 -2.42
C GLN A 89 5.56 -9.00 -1.74
N LEU A 90 4.29 -8.68 -1.97
CA LEU A 90 3.58 -7.60 -1.29
C LEU A 90 3.49 -7.84 0.23
N LEU A 91 3.22 -9.08 0.65
CA LEU A 91 3.16 -9.43 2.06
C LEU A 91 4.57 -9.43 2.70
N ASP A 92 5.57 -9.96 1.99
CA ASP A 92 6.99 -9.95 2.39
C ASP A 92 7.56 -8.54 2.55
N HIS A 93 7.16 -7.64 1.65
CA HIS A 93 7.47 -6.22 1.75
C HIS A 93 6.96 -5.64 3.09
N HIS A 94 5.70 -5.92 3.45
CA HIS A 94 5.14 -5.49 4.74
C HIS A 94 5.87 -6.11 5.93
N PHE A 95 6.17 -7.41 5.91
CA PHE A 95 6.97 -8.06 6.96
C PHE A 95 8.31 -7.36 7.16
N THR A 96 9.00 -7.06 6.05
CA THR A 96 10.29 -6.36 6.04
C THR A 96 10.18 -4.94 6.59
N VAL A 97 9.17 -4.17 6.13
CA VAL A 97 8.92 -2.80 6.60
C VAL A 97 8.62 -2.79 8.10
N GLN A 98 7.81 -3.70 8.61
CA GLN A 98 7.48 -3.76 10.03
C GLN A 98 8.71 -4.11 10.87
N LYS A 99 9.52 -5.07 10.43
CA LYS A 99 10.77 -5.45 11.09
C LYS A 99 11.78 -4.31 11.17
N LYS A 100 11.86 -3.45 10.15
CA LYS A 100 12.76 -2.29 10.10
C LYS A 100 12.32 -1.11 10.99
N LYS A 101 11.08 -1.09 11.52
CA LYS A 101 10.59 0.03 12.32
C LYS A 101 11.27 0.10 13.70
N PRO A 102 11.77 1.27 14.13
CA PRO A 102 12.37 1.41 15.46
C PRO A 102 11.34 1.27 16.60
N PRO A 103 11.78 0.95 17.84
CA PRO A 103 13.17 0.67 18.23
C PRO A 103 13.63 -0.77 17.96
N PHE A 104 12.74 -1.78 17.97
CA PHE A 104 13.11 -3.20 17.90
C PHE A 104 12.34 -3.98 16.82
N GLY A 105 11.82 -3.29 15.81
CA GLY A 105 10.81 -3.84 14.91
C GLY A 105 9.41 -3.73 15.51
N LYS A 106 8.40 -3.76 14.64
CA LYS A 106 7.00 -3.91 15.02
C LYS A 106 6.49 -5.26 14.58
N ASN A 107 5.52 -5.77 15.32
CA ASN A 107 4.81 -6.97 14.88
C ASN A 107 4.08 -6.68 13.56
N PRO A 108 4.17 -7.60 12.59
CA PRO A 108 3.38 -7.52 11.37
C PRO A 108 1.88 -7.50 11.67
N TRP A 109 1.12 -6.92 10.75
CA TRP A 109 -0.34 -6.86 10.85
C TRP A 109 -1.03 -8.19 10.50
N ILE A 110 -0.29 -9.07 9.85
CA ILE A 110 -0.73 -10.39 9.39
C ILE A 110 0.19 -11.44 10.02
N ASP A 111 -0.35 -12.60 10.33
CA ASP A 111 0.42 -13.78 10.71
C ASP A 111 0.51 -14.72 9.51
N GLN A 112 1.70 -15.24 9.24
CA GLN A 112 1.94 -16.31 8.28
C GLN A 112 2.13 -17.62 9.04
N TYR A 113 1.51 -18.70 8.55
CA TYR A 113 1.61 -20.04 9.12
C TYR A 113 2.46 -20.95 8.22
N ASP A 114 2.90 -22.08 8.77
CA ASP A 114 3.79 -23.05 8.10
C ASP A 114 3.21 -23.64 6.80
N ASP A 115 1.89 -23.62 6.62
CA ASP A 115 1.17 -24.06 5.41
C ASP A 115 1.03 -22.96 4.34
N ASN A 116 1.82 -21.89 4.45
CA ASN A 116 1.79 -20.72 3.58
C ASN A 116 0.41 -20.05 3.49
N THR A 117 -0.29 -20.04 4.63
CA THR A 117 -1.55 -19.34 4.79
C THR A 117 -1.39 -18.15 5.73
N TYR A 118 -2.33 -17.22 5.64
CA TYR A 118 -2.26 -15.93 6.31
C TYR A 118 -3.55 -15.62 7.06
N CYS A 119 -3.41 -14.93 8.20
CA CYS A 119 -4.52 -14.35 8.94
C CYS A 119 -4.18 -12.90 9.32
N VAL A 120 -5.15 -12.00 9.24
CA VAL A 120 -5.01 -10.66 9.81
C VAL A 120 -5.15 -10.72 11.34
N ARG A 121 -4.24 -10.04 12.05
CA ARG A 121 -4.34 -9.95 13.52
C ARG A 121 -5.56 -9.11 13.93
N PRO A 122 -6.20 -9.40 15.08
CA PRO A 122 -7.44 -8.74 15.48
C PRO A 122 -7.40 -7.20 15.46
N LEU A 123 -6.29 -6.59 15.87
CA LEU A 123 -6.12 -5.13 15.91
C LEU A 123 -6.11 -4.46 14.54
N TYR A 124 -5.79 -5.20 13.48
CA TYR A 124 -5.64 -4.68 12.12
C TYR A 124 -6.75 -5.15 11.18
N ARG A 125 -7.83 -5.71 11.72
CA ARG A 125 -9.02 -6.03 10.94
C ARG A 125 -9.60 -4.77 10.30
N ARG A 126 -10.19 -4.95 9.13
CA ARG A 126 -10.88 -3.91 8.37
C ARG A 126 -12.36 -4.23 8.33
N ASP A 127 -13.17 -3.24 8.70
CA ASP A 127 -14.63 -3.33 8.62
C ASP A 127 -15.16 -2.86 7.26
N GLU A 128 -14.43 -1.94 6.62
CA GLU A 128 -14.78 -1.34 5.33
C GLU A 128 -13.96 -1.94 4.17
N PRO A 129 -14.55 -2.08 2.98
CA PRO A 129 -13.84 -2.52 1.79
C PRO A 129 -12.76 -1.51 1.36
N VAL A 130 -11.83 -1.99 0.55
CA VAL A 130 -10.85 -1.13 -0.12
C VAL A 130 -11.54 -0.06 -0.98
N ARG A 131 -10.97 1.15 -1.04
CA ARG A 131 -11.57 2.28 -1.77
C ARG A 131 -11.46 2.16 -3.28
N MET A 132 -10.27 1.79 -3.77
CA MET A 132 -9.97 1.69 -5.22
C MET A 132 -10.20 2.99 -6.01
N ASP A 133 -10.17 4.14 -5.35
CA ASP A 133 -10.39 5.47 -5.93
C ASP A 133 -9.07 6.21 -6.19
N ASP A 134 -9.18 7.42 -6.76
CA ASP A 134 -8.03 8.28 -7.05
C ASP A 134 -7.65 9.20 -5.86
N SER A 135 -8.11 8.89 -4.65
CA SER A 135 -7.78 9.68 -3.46
C SER A 135 -6.32 9.51 -3.07
N TYR A 136 -5.68 10.58 -2.61
CA TYR A 136 -4.28 10.50 -2.18
C TYR A 136 -4.14 9.62 -0.94
N VAL A 137 -3.13 8.75 -0.93
CA VAL A 137 -2.78 7.90 0.22
C VAL A 137 -2.23 8.77 1.33
N HIS A 138 -1.29 9.65 0.98
CA HIS A 138 -0.70 10.55 1.94
C HIS A 138 -1.41 11.89 1.86
N PRO A 139 -2.04 12.34 2.95
CA PRO A 139 -2.57 13.70 3.04
C PRO A 139 -1.39 14.67 3.21
N TYR A 140 -0.54 14.81 2.18
CA TYR A 140 0.65 15.63 2.26
C TYR A 140 0.22 17.08 2.46
N ARG A 141 0.39 17.57 3.69
CA ARG A 141 -0.02 18.90 4.16
C ARG A 141 -1.49 19.26 3.92
N VAL A 142 -2.36 18.28 3.64
CA VAL A 142 -3.81 18.54 3.51
C VAL A 142 -4.32 19.14 4.80
N ASN A 143 -3.86 18.67 5.96
CA ASN A 143 -4.19 19.26 7.25
C ASN A 143 -3.71 20.72 7.38
N ALA A 144 -2.50 21.04 6.91
CA ALA A 144 -2.00 22.42 6.97
C ALA A 144 -2.76 23.35 6.01
N VAL A 145 -3.10 22.87 4.81
CA VAL A 145 -3.93 23.60 3.84
C VAL A 145 -5.36 23.74 4.33
N TRP A 146 -5.94 22.70 4.94
CA TRP A 146 -7.25 22.74 5.58
C TRP A 146 -7.28 23.72 6.75
N SER A 147 -6.28 23.69 7.63
CA SER A 147 -6.14 24.67 8.70
C SER A 147 -6.05 26.08 8.13
N PHE A 148 -5.22 26.32 7.11
CA PHE A 148 -5.12 27.61 6.44
C PHE A 148 -6.46 28.07 5.82
N LEU A 149 -7.19 27.18 5.15
CA LEU A 149 -8.49 27.49 4.55
C LEU A 149 -9.57 27.74 5.62
N ARG A 150 -9.52 27.06 6.76
CA ARG A 150 -10.35 27.34 7.94
C ARG A 150 -10.02 28.70 8.53
N ASP A 151 -8.74 29.04 8.69
CA ASP A 151 -8.28 30.34 9.18
C ASP A 151 -8.74 31.47 8.25
N LEU A 152 -8.74 31.25 6.94
CA LEU A 152 -9.29 32.17 5.93
C LEU A 152 -10.82 32.17 5.83
N LYS A 153 -11.53 31.38 6.64
CA LYS A 153 -13.00 31.21 6.62
C LYS A 153 -13.57 30.82 5.25
N ARG A 154 -12.79 30.08 4.46
CA ARG A 154 -13.20 29.62 3.11
C ARG A 154 -14.00 28.32 3.14
N ILE A 155 -14.01 27.64 4.29
CA ILE A 155 -14.67 26.36 4.54
C ILE A 155 -15.26 26.37 5.96
N ARG A 156 -16.37 25.66 6.18
CA ARG A 156 -17.06 25.58 7.49
C ARG A 156 -16.35 24.59 8.42
N ASN A 157 -16.45 24.85 9.73
CA ASN A 157 -16.10 23.88 10.76
C ASN A 157 -17.28 22.91 10.90
N GLU A 158 -17.02 21.62 10.65
CA GLU A 158 -17.90 20.52 11.04
C GLU A 158 -17.46 19.95 12.39
#